data_AF-A0A3D2KMQ6-F1
#
_entry.id   AF-A0A3D2KMQ6-F1
#
_cell.length_a   1.000
_cell.length_b   1.000
_cell.length_c   1.000
_cell.angle_alpha   90.00
_cell.angle_beta   90.00
_cell.angle_gamma   90.00
#
_symmetry.space_group_name_H-M   'P 1'
#
loop_
_entity.id
_entity.type
_entity.pdbx_description
1 polymer ?
#
loop_
_entity_poly.entity_id
_entity_poly.type
_entity_poly.pdbx_seq_one_letter_code
_entity_poly.pdbx_strand_id
1 'polypeptide(L)'
;MVPAFEGRRFEKLNDIIERNGRTPSSLIPILQEVQEEYRYLPEEVLTYVATALGLPPSAVFGVATFYAQFSTEPKGRFVIKVCDG
;
A
#
# COMPACT_ATOMS: atom_id res chain seq x y z
N MET A 1 -8.93 -19.76 4.91
CA MET A 1 -7.65 -19.88 5.61
C MET A 1 -6.74 -18.80 5.01
N VAL A 2 -6.62 -17.67 5.69
CA VAL A 2 -5.76 -16.55 5.27
C VAL A 2 -4.32 -16.90 5.69
N PRO A 3 -3.35 -16.97 4.76
CA PRO A 3 -2.00 -17.43 5.09
C PRO A 3 -1.27 -16.41 5.98
N ALA A 4 -0.49 -16.93 6.93
CA ALA A 4 0.09 -16.22 8.07
C ALA A 4 1.28 -15.27 7.75
N PHE A 5 1.31 -14.65 6.57
CA PHE A 5 2.35 -13.69 6.18
C PHE A 5 1.97 -12.20 6.38
N GLU A 6 0.68 -11.92 6.60
CA GLU A 6 0.15 -10.54 6.58
C GLU A 6 0.29 -9.74 7.90
N GLY A 7 0.54 -10.41 9.03
CA GLY A 7 0.43 -9.78 10.36
C GLY A 7 1.42 -8.64 10.62
N ARG A 8 2.68 -8.76 10.21
CA ARG A 8 3.73 -7.77 10.51
C ARG A 8 3.77 -6.56 9.55
N ARG A 9 3.24 -6.69 8.33
CA ARG A 9 3.23 -5.58 7.35
C ARG A 9 2.22 -4.50 7.75
N PHE A 10 1.04 -4.90 8.21
CA PHE A 10 0.01 -3.90 8.56
C PHE A 10 0.34 -3.11 9.83
N GLU A 11 1.10 -3.67 10.77
CA GLU A 11 1.53 -2.95 11.99
C GLU A 11 2.36 -1.71 11.64
N LYS A 12 3.39 -1.89 10.80
CA LYS A 12 4.23 -0.78 10.30
C LYS A 12 3.42 0.21 9.45
N LEU A 13 2.53 -0.30 8.61
CA LEU A 13 1.65 0.54 7.78
C LEU A 13 0.79 1.46 8.65
N ASN A 14 0.20 0.91 9.72
CA ASN A 14 -0.64 1.66 10.63
C ASN A 14 0.16 2.74 11.37
N ASP A 15 1.37 2.42 11.85
CA ASP A 15 2.29 3.40 12.45
C ASP A 15 2.60 4.57 11.50
N ILE A 16 2.87 4.28 10.22
CA ILE A 16 3.12 5.29 9.18
C ILE A 16 1.89 6.20 8.99
N ILE A 17 0.69 5.62 8.99
CA ILE A 17 -0.55 6.39 8.82
C ILE A 17 -0.80 7.27 10.06
N GLU A 18 -0.58 6.74 11.26
CA GLU A 18 -0.83 7.49 12.50
C GLU A 18 0.17 8.62 12.71
N ARG A 19 1.45 8.44 12.35
CA ARG A 19 2.46 9.51 12.44
C ARG A 19 2.24 10.65 11.45
N ASN A 20 1.77 10.34 10.23
CA ASN A 20 1.53 11.35 9.19
C ASN A 20 0.13 12.00 9.32
N GLY A 21 -0.78 11.36 10.05
CA GLY A 21 -2.16 11.78 10.20
C GLY A 21 -3.06 11.31 9.06
N ARG A 22 -4.33 11.04 9.40
CA ARG A 22 -5.38 10.54 8.48
C ARG A 22 -5.97 11.67 7.63
N THR A 23 -5.13 12.39 6.89
CA THR A 23 -5.58 13.48 6.00
C THR A 23 -5.23 13.17 4.54
N PRO A 24 -6.06 13.60 3.58
CA PRO A 24 -5.79 13.39 2.15
C PRO A 24 -4.47 14.03 1.70
N SER A 25 -4.04 15.12 2.33
CA SER A 25 -2.72 15.73 2.15
C SER A 25 -1.56 14.80 2.55
N SER A 26 -1.78 13.93 3.53
CA SER A 26 -0.80 12.95 4.01
C SER A 26 -0.77 11.67 3.16
N LEU A 27 -1.65 11.50 2.18
CA LEU A 27 -1.68 10.31 1.33
C LEU A 27 -0.34 10.10 0.60
N ILE A 28 0.20 11.15 -0.02
CA ILE A 28 1.47 11.10 -0.76
C ILE A 28 2.64 10.66 0.15
N PRO A 29 2.92 11.33 1.29
CA PRO A 29 4.02 10.92 2.15
C PRO A 29 3.80 9.52 2.75
N ILE A 30 2.56 9.15 3.13
CA ILE A 30 2.24 7.79 3.58
C ILE A 30 2.62 6.79 2.49
N LEU A 31 2.15 6.97 1.25
CA LEU A 31 2.46 6.05 0.15
C LEU A 31 3.97 6.00 -0.16
N GLN A 32 4.70 7.11 0.00
CA GLN A 32 6.16 7.13 -0.18
C GLN A 32 6.86 6.29 0.88
N GLU A 33 6.57 6.52 2.16
CA GLU A 33 7.20 5.79 3.27
C GLU A 33 6.84 4.30 3.23
N VAL A 34 5.59 3.99 2.93
CA VAL A 34 5.11 2.62 2.71
C VAL A 34 5.83 1.99 1.53
N GLN A 35 5.96 2.68 0.41
CA GLN A 35 6.70 2.15 -0.74
C GLN A 35 8.19 1.96 -0.44
N GLU A 36 8.80 2.83 0.35
CA GLU A 36 10.21 2.69 0.73
C GLU A 36 10.42 1.43 1.57
N GLU A 37 9.52 1.16 2.52
CA GLU A 37 9.53 -0.04 3.37
C GLU A 37 9.17 -1.31 2.58
N TYR A 38 8.14 -1.27 1.73
CA TYR A 38 7.59 -2.44 1.02
C TYR A 38 8.12 -2.64 -0.39
N ARG A 39 8.91 -1.70 -0.93
CA ARG A 39 9.37 -1.61 -2.33
C ARG A 39 8.28 -1.45 -3.39
N TYR A 40 7.02 -1.77 -3.07
CA TYR A 40 5.86 -1.66 -3.95
C TYR A 40 4.57 -1.51 -3.12
N LEU A 41 3.50 -1.04 -3.76
CA LEU A 41 2.22 -0.73 -3.15
C LEU A 41 1.12 -1.66 -3.68
N PRO A 42 0.93 -2.86 -3.11
CA PRO A 42 -0.12 -3.76 -3.55
C PRO A 42 -1.51 -3.17 -3.28
N GLU A 43 -2.51 -3.68 -3.99
CA GLU A 43 -3.91 -3.24 -3.87
C GLU A 43 -4.46 -3.34 -2.45
N GLU A 44 -4.09 -4.39 -1.70
CA GLU A 44 -4.43 -4.56 -0.28
C GLU A 44 -3.95 -3.37 0.57
N VAL A 45 -2.72 -2.91 0.34
CA VAL A 45 -2.11 -1.78 1.07
C VAL A 45 -2.79 -0.47 0.70
N LEU A 46 -3.05 -0.23 -0.59
CA LEU A 46 -3.75 0.96 -1.06
C LEU A 46 -5.18 1.03 -0.50
N THR A 47 -5.87 -0.11 -0.46
CA THR A 47 -7.23 -0.22 0.09
C THR A 47 -7.24 0.00 1.60
N TYR A 48 -6.25 -0.53 2.31
CA TYR A 48 -6.09 -0.28 3.75
C TYR A 48 -5.85 1.21 4.03
N VAL A 49 -4.91 1.82 3.31
CA VAL A 49 -4.61 3.26 3.41
C VAL A 49 -5.86 4.08 3.10
N ALA A 50 -6.58 3.75 2.02
CA ALA A 50 -7.84 4.42 1.67
C ALA A 50 -8.86 4.34 2.82
N THR A 51 -9.07 3.16 3.39
CA THR A 51 -9.98 2.95 4.52
C THR A 51 -9.53 3.74 5.75
N ALA A 52 -8.24 3.75 6.05
CA ALA A 52 -7.67 4.46 7.19
C ALA A 52 -7.78 5.98 7.06
N LEU A 53 -7.69 6.52 5.83
CA LEU A 53 -7.92 7.94 5.53
C LEU A 53 -9.40 8.29 5.32
N GLY A 54 -10.30 7.31 5.28
CA GLY A 54 -11.72 7.52 4.93
C GLY A 54 -11.92 7.96 3.48
N LEU A 55 -10.98 7.61 2.59
CA LEU A 55 -11.04 7.90 1.17
C LEU A 55 -11.54 6.69 0.39
N PRO A 56 -12.23 6.89 -0.75
CA PRO A 56 -12.58 5.79 -1.62
C PRO A 56 -11.31 5.16 -2.21
N PRO A 57 -11.19 3.82 -2.25
CA PRO A 57 -10.02 3.14 -2.78
C PRO A 57 -9.71 3.59 -4.20
N SER A 58 -10.73 3.79 -5.05
CA SER A 58 -10.57 4.28 -6.42
C SER A 58 -9.83 5.62 -6.51
N ALA A 59 -9.99 6.53 -5.54
CA ALA A 59 -9.23 7.78 -5.52
C ALA A 59 -7.76 7.53 -5.18
N VAL A 60 -7.47 6.65 -4.23
CA VAL A 60 -6.10 6.28 -3.86
C VAL A 60 -5.41 5.53 -5.00
N PHE A 61 -6.08 4.59 -5.66
CA PHE A 61 -5.61 3.94 -6.89
C PHE A 61 -5.34 4.96 -7.99
N GLY A 62 -6.24 5.91 -8.18
CA GLY A 62 -6.08 7.00 -9.13
C GLY A 62 -4.80 7.80 -8.84
N VAL A 63 -4.56 8.19 -7.58
CA VAL A 63 -3.33 8.88 -7.18
C VAL A 63 -2.10 8.00 -7.42
N ALA A 64 -2.14 6.74 -7.00
CA ALA A 64 -0.99 5.83 -7.13
C ALA A 64 -0.65 5.50 -8.61
N THR A 65 -1.64 5.46 -9.50
CA THR A 65 -1.42 5.28 -10.94
C THR A 65 -1.09 6.58 -11.68
N PHE A 66 -1.61 7.72 -11.22
CA PHE A 66 -1.34 9.04 -11.78
C PHE A 66 0.09 9.50 -11.48
N TYR A 67 0.57 9.24 -10.28
CA TYR A 67 1.92 9.56 -9.85
C TYR A 67 2.88 8.43 -10.20
N ALA A 68 3.63 8.57 -11.30
CA ALA A 68 4.60 7.57 -11.79
C ALA A 68 5.74 7.20 -10.81
N GLN A 69 5.88 7.95 -9.71
CA GLN A 69 6.77 7.61 -8.59
C GLN A 69 6.28 6.39 -7.79
N PHE A 70 4.97 6.12 -7.81
CA PHE A 70 4.37 4.99 -7.11
C PHE A 70 4.29 3.78 -8.02
N SER A 71 4.73 2.64 -7.50
CA SER A 71 4.71 1.35 -8.16
C SER A 71 3.63 0.51 -7.49
N THR A 72 2.43 0.56 -8.07
CA THR A 72 1.29 -0.26 -7.64
C THR A 72 1.45 -1.71 -8.08
N GLU A 73 2.21 -1.92 -9.15
CA GLU A 73 2.61 -3.22 -9.62
C GLU A 73 4.03 -3.54 -9.14
N PRO A 74 4.31 -4.80 -8.76
CA PRO A 74 5.69 -5.22 -8.57
C PRO A 74 6.43 -4.95 -9.89
N LYS A 75 7.50 -4.15 -9.87
CA LYS A 75 8.32 -3.89 -11.06
C LYS A 75 8.99 -5.18 -11.51
N GLY A 76 8.27 -5.96 -12.30
CA GLY A 76 8.70 -7.25 -12.81
C GLY A 76 7.53 -7.95 -13.48
N ARG A 77 7.74 -8.39 -14.72
CA ARG A 77 6.97 -9.46 -15.35
C ARG A 77 7.11 -10.77 -14.56
N PHE A 78 6.65 -10.81 -13.33
CA PHE A 78 6.63 -12.00 -12.52
C PHE A 78 5.28 -12.05 -11.83
N VAL A 79 4.36 -12.73 -12.52
CA VAL A 79 3.37 -13.57 -11.86
C VAL A 79 4.13 -14.35 -10.79
N ILE A 80 4.05 -13.92 -9.52
CA ILE A 80 4.49 -14.74 -8.42
C ILE A 80 3.45 -15.86 -8.34
N LYS A 81 3.66 -16.86 -9.19
CA LYS A 81 3.20 -18.22 -8.95
C LYS A 81 3.86 -18.62 -7.64
N VAL A 82 3.08 -18.56 -6.56
CA VAL A 82 3.37 -19.29 -5.35
C VAL A 82 3.31 -20.77 -5.75
N CYS A 83 4.46 -21.37 -6.07
CA CYS A 83 4.58 -22.83 -6.06
C CYS A 83 4.68 -23.23 -4.59
N ASP A 84 3.54 -23.65 -4.04
CA ASP A 84 3.49 -24.55 -2.90
C ASP A 84 3.67 -25.96 -3.48
N GLY A 85 4.84 -26.56 -3.26
CA GLY A 85 5.22 -27.87 -3.77
C GLY A 85 6.47 -28.41 -3.10
#